data_AF-A0A2N0AMD9-F1
#
_entry.id   AF-A0A2N0AMD9-F1
#
_cell.length_a   1.000
_cell.length_b   1.000
_cell.length_c   1.000
_cell.angle_alpha   90.00
_cell.angle_beta   90.00
_cell.angle_gamma   90.00
#
_symmetry.space_group_name_H-M   'P 1'
#
loop_
_entity.id
_entity.type
_entity.pdbx_description
1 polymer ?
#
loop_
_entity_poly.entity_id
_entity_poly.type
_entity_poly.pdbx_seq_one_letter_code
_entity_poly.pdbx_strand_id
1 'polypeptide(L)'
;MKYLLFLFFILFSFFCNVIKDPYPELTSPVMDPSHFLNNESKQQLERQLLDEEKETTNQVVVYIADSLNKNTIEEETIAIFEKWKLGTKTKDNGVLFLLAPNDKKVRIEVGYGLEGTLTDVTAKRIIDEIIIPNMKSGNSTGAVVQGTNAILDQIRSDSPAFYATNCLESFNDKNGDLHPDTIPLLKKEIRPLQNIDFQFCVLPSETEWALESKATKLLLQKKQNKHKVVFAVSPNNNYLGTILVSPELNWSLSTNKIRTIFNKRYKEKQNYDFTNYSYLAFLDMLDYLSHKNKQVITKGTGVYDPHDALETFAFERSGKAVSEIETNYNLKTQILILDTNSDLQKDAKKFHKQAFGNTPAITVLFSINQKEIYVYTDENSFVSNPTINKSYSIDRNQLDLEIRNSIENDRKTGDIDWMCIRTADAIDSYLFNLKRSNVSNSFVETKVQDLETPKPHFLWQFYFALSFLIGFLGFIGGEGFLFFNALFFILWQKIRLHTSFLLDSPNFYQTISFFSSILIALMLVRIFRKLGWATKVHSSITNFVTSPSGSGSGSSSGSSYRSSSSSYSGGGGRSGGGGASGSW
;
A
#
# COMPACT_ATOMS: atom_id res chain seq x y z
N MET A 1 26.60 -68.33 -16.88
CA MET A 1 25.81 -67.44 -15.99
C MET A 1 26.65 -66.50 -15.14
N LYS A 2 27.70 -66.95 -14.42
CA LYS A 2 28.54 -66.05 -13.57
C LYS A 2 29.14 -64.84 -14.30
N TYR A 3 29.66 -65.03 -15.51
CA TYR A 3 30.26 -63.95 -16.31
C TYR A 3 29.22 -62.96 -16.88
N LEU A 4 27.97 -63.40 -17.08
CA LEU A 4 26.90 -62.55 -17.61
C LEU A 4 26.35 -61.60 -16.52
N LEU A 5 26.29 -62.08 -15.27
CA LEU A 5 25.94 -61.29 -14.08
C LEU A 5 27.02 -60.25 -13.74
N PHE A 6 28.29 -60.61 -13.93
CA PHE A 6 29.42 -59.68 -13.72
C PHE A 6 29.47 -58.57 -14.78
N LEU A 7 29.18 -58.91 -16.05
CA LEU A 7 29.09 -57.93 -17.14
C LEU A 7 27.90 -56.96 -16.93
N PHE A 8 26.75 -57.47 -16.44
CA PHE A 8 25.59 -56.64 -16.10
C PHE A 8 25.88 -55.69 -14.94
N PHE A 9 26.66 -56.11 -13.93
CA PHE A 9 27.05 -55.25 -12.81
C PHE A 9 28.01 -54.13 -13.25
N ILE A 10 28.95 -54.42 -14.15
CA ILE A 10 29.88 -53.42 -14.72
C ILE A 10 29.12 -52.42 -15.63
N LEU A 11 28.18 -52.90 -16.44
CA LEU A 11 27.31 -52.04 -17.25
C LEU A 11 26.37 -51.19 -16.39
N PHE A 12 25.86 -51.70 -15.27
CA PHE A 12 25.03 -50.94 -14.32
C PHE A 12 25.84 -49.84 -13.60
N SER A 13 27.11 -50.10 -13.26
CA SER A 13 28.00 -49.06 -12.71
C SER A 13 28.35 -47.95 -13.70
N PHE A 14 28.36 -48.23 -15.01
CA PHE A 14 28.57 -47.21 -16.05
C PHE A 14 27.34 -46.34 -16.34
N PHE A 15 26.13 -46.76 -15.93
CA PHE A 15 24.90 -45.98 -16.08
C PHE A 15 24.54 -45.12 -14.86
N CYS A 16 25.33 -45.16 -13.79
CA CYS A 16 25.15 -44.26 -12.65
C CYS A 16 25.79 -42.91 -12.96
N ASN A 17 25.15 -42.14 -13.86
CA ASN A 17 25.40 -40.71 -13.92
C ASN A 17 25.00 -40.14 -12.56
N VAL A 18 26.00 -39.74 -11.76
CA VAL A 18 25.77 -38.88 -10.61
C VAL A 18 25.16 -37.61 -11.16
N ILE A 19 23.84 -37.45 -10.98
CA ILE A 19 23.17 -36.18 -11.23
C ILE A 19 23.77 -35.23 -10.22
N LYS A 20 24.78 -34.47 -10.65
CA LYS A 20 25.39 -33.42 -9.84
C LYS A 20 24.30 -32.39 -9.60
N ASP A 21 23.94 -32.20 -8.34
CA ASP A 21 22.97 -31.19 -7.96
C ASP A 21 23.41 -29.83 -8.54
N PRO A 22 22.54 -29.13 -9.29
CA PRO A 22 22.92 -27.91 -10.00
C PRO A 22 23.23 -26.74 -9.06
N TYR A 23 22.82 -26.81 -7.79
CA TYR A 23 22.98 -25.73 -6.83
C TYR A 23 24.19 -25.94 -5.91
N PRO A 24 24.86 -24.88 -5.42
CA PRO A 24 25.91 -25.03 -4.42
C PRO A 24 25.35 -25.50 -3.07
N GLU A 25 26.22 -26.09 -2.25
CA GLU A 25 25.91 -26.34 -0.84
C GLU A 25 25.94 -25.02 -0.08
N LEU A 26 25.04 -24.86 0.89
CA LEU A 26 25.03 -23.70 1.76
C LEU A 26 26.26 -23.76 2.68
N THR A 27 27.08 -22.72 2.68
CA THR A 27 28.31 -22.67 3.50
C THR A 27 28.42 -21.40 4.34
N SER A 28 27.66 -20.34 4.02
CA SER A 28 27.63 -19.05 4.71
C SER A 28 26.26 -18.38 4.52
N PRO A 29 25.80 -17.48 5.42
CA PRO A 29 24.63 -16.64 5.16
C PRO A 29 24.82 -15.67 3.97
N VAL A 30 26.06 -15.45 3.50
CA VAL A 30 26.33 -14.72 2.26
C VAL A 30 27.07 -15.63 1.27
N MET A 31 26.34 -16.13 0.29
CA MET A 31 26.85 -16.96 -0.80
C MET A 31 27.17 -16.06 -2.00
N ASP A 32 28.46 -15.81 -2.24
CA ASP A 32 28.95 -14.97 -3.34
C ASP A 32 30.16 -15.63 -4.03
N PRO A 33 29.92 -16.56 -4.97
CA PRO A 33 30.97 -17.28 -5.70
C PRO A 33 31.74 -16.39 -6.70
N SER A 34 31.13 -15.32 -7.20
CA SER A 34 31.75 -14.39 -8.17
C SER A 34 32.59 -13.29 -7.52
N HIS A 35 32.62 -13.20 -6.19
CA HIS A 35 33.24 -12.08 -5.47
C HIS A 35 32.66 -10.72 -5.92
N PHE A 36 31.34 -10.68 -6.09
CA PHE A 36 30.60 -9.47 -6.43
C PHE A 36 30.71 -8.40 -5.34
N LEU A 37 30.77 -8.82 -4.08
CA LEU A 37 31.04 -7.95 -2.95
C LEU A 37 32.53 -7.92 -2.63
N ASN A 38 33.02 -6.77 -2.18
CA ASN A 38 34.32 -6.72 -1.54
C ASN A 38 34.31 -7.50 -0.20
N ASN A 39 35.48 -7.94 0.24
CA ASN A 39 35.60 -8.79 1.43
C ASN A 39 35.09 -8.12 2.72
N GLU A 40 35.25 -6.80 2.85
CA GLU A 40 34.82 -6.06 4.04
C GLU A 40 33.30 -6.04 4.16
N SER A 41 32.61 -5.62 3.10
CA SER A 41 31.14 -5.59 3.04
C SER A 41 30.55 -6.99 3.19
N LYS A 42 31.15 -8.00 2.57
CA LYS A 42 30.74 -9.40 2.74
C LYS A 42 30.83 -9.84 4.21
N GLN A 43 31.98 -9.64 4.85
CA GLN A 43 32.18 -10.04 6.25
C GLN A 43 31.27 -9.27 7.22
N GLN A 44 31.04 -7.99 6.97
CA GLN A 44 30.10 -7.20 7.77
C GLN A 44 28.68 -7.75 7.65
N LEU A 45 28.24 -8.05 6.42
CA LEU A 45 26.92 -8.60 6.15
C LEU A 45 26.75 -10.00 6.76
N GLU A 46 27.77 -10.86 6.65
CA GLU A 46 27.76 -12.19 7.28
C GLU A 46 27.60 -12.10 8.79
N ARG A 47 28.35 -11.21 9.48
CA ARG A 47 28.20 -11.01 10.92
C ARG A 47 26.80 -10.55 11.29
N GLN A 48 26.27 -9.56 10.57
CA GLN A 48 24.95 -9.01 10.82
C GLN A 48 23.84 -10.07 10.68
N LEU A 49 23.93 -10.93 9.67
CA LEU A 49 22.96 -12.02 9.44
C LEU A 49 23.08 -13.12 10.50
N LEU A 50 24.29 -13.45 10.95
CA LEU A 50 24.49 -14.41 12.05
C LEU A 50 23.98 -13.87 13.39
N ASP A 51 24.20 -12.59 13.66
CA ASP A 51 23.69 -11.93 14.87
C ASP A 51 22.17 -11.89 14.85
N GLU A 52 21.54 -11.60 13.70
CA GLU A 52 20.08 -11.67 13.55
C GLU A 52 19.54 -13.08 13.83
N GLU A 53 20.16 -14.10 13.25
CA GLU A 53 19.75 -15.49 13.44
C GLU A 53 19.87 -15.90 14.91
N LYS A 54 20.92 -15.44 15.59
CA LYS A 54 21.15 -15.69 17.02
C LYS A 54 20.13 -14.97 17.91
N GLU A 55 19.76 -13.74 17.60
CA GLU A 55 18.86 -12.91 18.42
C GLU A 55 17.38 -13.24 18.22
N THR A 56 16.98 -13.53 16.97
CA THR A 56 15.57 -13.62 16.59
C THR A 56 15.14 -15.01 16.14
N THR A 57 16.09 -15.92 15.89
CA THR A 57 15.93 -17.20 15.19
C THR A 57 15.57 -17.08 13.70
N ASN A 58 15.41 -15.87 13.15
CA ASN A 58 15.13 -15.66 11.73
C ASN A 58 16.38 -15.92 10.90
N GLN A 59 16.26 -16.73 9.86
CA GLN A 59 17.39 -17.09 9.01
C GLN A 59 17.30 -16.36 7.68
N VAL A 60 18.11 -15.32 7.49
CA VAL A 60 18.18 -14.55 6.25
C VAL A 60 19.47 -14.91 5.52
N VAL A 61 19.35 -15.35 4.27
CA VAL A 61 20.48 -15.73 3.42
C VAL A 61 20.49 -14.87 2.16
N VAL A 62 21.66 -14.35 1.81
CA VAL A 62 21.92 -13.60 0.57
C VAL A 62 22.69 -14.51 -0.38
N TYR A 63 22.15 -14.72 -1.57
CA TYR A 63 22.81 -15.48 -2.63
C TYR A 63 22.98 -14.62 -3.88
N ILE A 64 24.23 -14.37 -4.26
CA ILE A 64 24.58 -13.66 -5.49
C ILE A 64 25.00 -14.71 -6.51
N ALA A 65 24.06 -15.13 -7.35
CA ALA A 65 24.29 -16.12 -8.39
C ALA A 65 24.96 -15.46 -9.61
N ASP A 66 25.93 -16.14 -10.22
CA ASP A 66 26.57 -15.68 -11.46
C ASP A 66 25.53 -15.52 -12.58
N SER A 67 24.69 -16.54 -12.77
CA SER A 67 23.57 -16.55 -13.71
C SER A 67 22.52 -17.59 -13.32
N LEU A 68 21.31 -17.45 -13.84
CA LEU A 68 20.22 -18.42 -13.65
C LEU A 68 20.38 -19.64 -14.56
N ASN A 69 20.09 -20.84 -14.05
CA ASN A 69 20.20 -22.10 -14.79
C ASN A 69 19.03 -22.35 -15.78
N LYS A 70 18.86 -21.49 -16.79
CA LYS A 70 17.80 -21.55 -17.83
C LYS A 70 16.34 -21.54 -17.30
N ASN A 71 16.15 -21.51 -15.99
CA ASN A 71 14.86 -21.39 -15.32
C ASN A 71 14.50 -19.91 -15.10
N THR A 72 13.26 -19.67 -14.67
CA THR A 72 12.87 -18.35 -14.13
C THR A 72 13.54 -18.08 -12.78
N ILE A 73 13.64 -16.81 -12.36
CA ILE A 73 14.28 -16.50 -11.07
C ILE A 73 13.44 -17.04 -9.90
N GLU A 74 12.13 -17.10 -10.09
CA GLU A 74 11.15 -17.69 -9.18
C GLU A 74 11.43 -19.16 -8.93
N GLU A 75 11.48 -19.97 -10.00
CA GLU A 75 11.75 -21.40 -9.92
C GLU A 75 13.12 -21.68 -9.29
N GLU A 76 14.14 -20.91 -9.69
CA GLU A 76 15.51 -21.05 -9.18
C GLU A 76 15.56 -20.77 -7.66
N THR A 77 14.94 -19.68 -7.22
CA THR A 77 14.98 -19.26 -5.82
C THR A 77 14.21 -20.23 -4.94
N ILE A 78 13.05 -20.72 -5.38
CA ILE A 78 12.27 -21.75 -4.65
C ILE A 78 13.08 -23.04 -4.53
N ALA A 79 13.70 -23.51 -5.62
CA ALA A 79 14.50 -24.73 -5.60
C ALA A 79 15.70 -24.62 -4.63
N ILE A 80 16.36 -23.47 -4.60
CA ILE A 80 17.46 -23.20 -3.67
C ILE A 80 16.96 -23.13 -2.23
N PHE A 81 15.85 -22.43 -1.98
CA PHE A 81 15.25 -22.31 -0.65
C PHE A 81 14.90 -23.69 -0.07
N GLU A 82 14.25 -24.54 -0.85
CA GLU A 82 13.87 -25.91 -0.47
C GLU A 82 15.09 -26.81 -0.29
N LYS A 83 16.11 -26.67 -1.16
CA LYS A 83 17.36 -27.43 -1.03
C LYS A 83 18.09 -27.07 0.27
N TRP A 84 18.24 -25.77 0.53
CA TRP A 84 18.95 -25.27 1.70
C TRP A 84 18.10 -25.39 2.96
N LYS A 85 16.77 -25.54 2.84
CA LYS A 85 15.80 -25.64 3.92
C LYS A 85 15.90 -24.47 4.89
N LEU A 86 15.82 -23.26 4.33
CA LEU A 86 16.02 -22.03 5.08
C LEU A 86 14.91 -21.81 6.11
N GLY A 87 15.28 -21.27 7.28
CA GLY A 87 14.40 -21.10 8.43
C GLY A 87 14.34 -22.36 9.30
N THR A 88 13.63 -22.28 10.41
CA THR A 88 13.47 -23.43 11.34
C THR A 88 12.24 -24.28 10.99
N LYS A 89 12.31 -25.60 11.20
CA LYS A 89 11.20 -26.55 10.92
C LYS A 89 9.85 -26.17 11.52
N THR A 90 9.83 -25.44 12.63
CA THR A 90 8.61 -25.13 13.39
C THR A 90 8.09 -23.72 13.14
N LYS A 91 8.96 -22.79 12.72
CA LYS A 91 8.58 -21.40 12.51
C LYS A 91 8.58 -21.00 11.04
N ASP A 92 9.19 -21.76 10.14
CA ASP A 92 9.31 -21.42 8.71
C ASP A 92 9.78 -19.98 8.47
N ASN A 93 10.73 -19.53 9.29
CA ASN A 93 11.18 -18.14 9.37
C ASN A 93 12.48 -17.89 8.58
N GLY A 94 12.53 -18.44 7.37
CA GLY A 94 13.63 -18.27 6.43
C GLY A 94 13.35 -17.16 5.41
N VAL A 95 14.39 -16.45 4.97
CA VAL A 95 14.33 -15.51 3.84
C VAL A 95 15.52 -15.76 2.92
N LEU A 96 15.29 -15.83 1.62
CA LEU A 96 16.34 -15.88 0.60
C LEU A 96 16.28 -14.63 -0.27
N PHE A 97 17.33 -13.81 -0.20
CA PHE A 97 17.57 -12.74 -1.15
C PHE A 97 18.51 -13.27 -2.25
N LEU A 98 17.95 -13.59 -3.42
CA LEU A 98 18.70 -14.02 -4.59
C LEU A 98 18.90 -12.86 -5.57
N LEU A 99 20.16 -12.55 -5.89
CA LEU A 99 20.56 -11.59 -6.91
C LEU A 99 21.26 -12.35 -8.05
N ALA A 100 20.83 -12.13 -9.30
CA ALA A 100 21.47 -12.67 -10.49
C ALA A 100 21.93 -11.49 -11.39
N PRO A 101 23.15 -10.95 -11.20
CA PRO A 101 23.58 -9.73 -11.87
C PRO A 101 23.65 -9.85 -13.39
N ASN A 102 24.09 -10.98 -13.93
CA ASN A 102 24.20 -11.18 -15.39
C ASN A 102 22.83 -11.29 -16.07
N ASP A 103 21.83 -11.84 -15.38
CA ASP A 103 20.44 -11.89 -15.86
C ASP A 103 19.68 -10.60 -15.56
N LYS A 104 20.28 -9.68 -14.80
CA LYS A 104 19.65 -8.46 -14.26
C LYS A 104 18.35 -8.74 -13.54
N LYS A 105 18.33 -9.79 -12.72
CA LYS A 105 17.15 -10.21 -11.96
C LYS A 105 17.45 -10.30 -10.48
N VAL A 106 16.42 -10.02 -9.68
CA VAL A 106 16.43 -10.15 -8.22
C VAL A 106 15.14 -10.80 -7.75
N ARG A 107 15.23 -11.62 -6.72
CA ARG A 107 14.08 -12.14 -5.99
C ARG A 107 14.33 -12.15 -4.49
N ILE A 108 13.29 -11.85 -3.72
CA ILE A 108 13.22 -12.10 -2.29
C ILE A 108 12.14 -13.17 -2.09
N GLU A 109 12.53 -14.32 -1.56
CA GLU A 109 11.64 -15.45 -1.22
C GLU A 109 11.51 -15.55 0.30
N VAL A 110 10.27 -15.70 0.77
CA VAL A 110 9.93 -15.60 2.20
C VAL A 110 9.26 -16.90 2.65
N GLY A 111 9.70 -17.43 3.79
CA GLY A 111 9.07 -18.59 4.42
C GLY A 111 7.75 -18.23 5.10
N TYR A 112 6.86 -19.22 5.27
CA TYR A 112 5.51 -19.05 5.81
C TYR A 112 5.44 -18.30 7.15
N GLY A 113 6.46 -18.43 7.99
CA GLY A 113 6.49 -17.76 9.30
C GLY A 113 6.59 -16.25 9.25
N LEU A 114 7.03 -15.70 8.12
CA LEU A 114 7.35 -14.28 7.97
C LEU A 114 6.42 -13.56 6.98
N GLU A 115 5.43 -14.22 6.37
CA GLU A 115 4.53 -13.59 5.38
C GLU A 115 3.77 -12.40 5.96
N GLY A 116 3.35 -12.51 7.22
CA GLY A 116 2.61 -11.45 7.92
C GLY A 116 3.46 -10.20 8.15
N THR A 117 4.78 -10.35 8.16
CA THR A 117 5.74 -9.27 8.42
C THR A 117 6.36 -8.76 7.11
N LEU A 118 6.91 -9.66 6.29
CA LEU A 118 7.54 -9.41 5.00
C LEU A 118 6.63 -9.94 3.88
N THR A 119 5.56 -9.20 3.61
CA THR A 119 4.60 -9.53 2.55
C THR A 119 5.21 -9.39 1.14
N ASP A 120 4.56 -9.98 0.12
CA ASP A 120 4.90 -9.80 -1.30
C ASP A 120 5.00 -8.32 -1.70
N VAL A 121 4.05 -7.50 -1.23
CA VAL A 121 4.01 -6.05 -1.52
C VAL A 121 5.22 -5.36 -0.89
N THR A 122 5.56 -5.71 0.35
CA THR A 122 6.75 -5.18 1.02
C THR A 122 8.02 -5.63 0.31
N ALA A 123 8.19 -6.91 0.02
CA ALA A 123 9.34 -7.43 -0.71
C ALA A 123 9.48 -6.76 -2.09
N LYS A 124 8.37 -6.54 -2.80
CA LYS A 124 8.36 -5.86 -4.10
C LYS A 124 8.81 -4.41 -3.98
N ARG A 125 8.37 -3.71 -2.94
CA ARG A 125 8.78 -2.34 -2.68
C ARG A 125 10.27 -2.24 -2.33
N ILE A 126 10.82 -3.17 -1.52
CA ILE A 126 12.28 -3.22 -1.26
C ILE A 126 13.04 -3.36 -2.58
N ILE A 127 12.57 -4.23 -3.47
CA ILE A 127 13.18 -4.43 -4.78
C ILE A 127 13.12 -3.16 -5.64
N ASP A 128 11.94 -2.55 -5.76
CA ASP A 128 11.70 -1.46 -6.71
C ASP A 128 12.26 -0.11 -6.24
N GLU A 129 12.28 0.15 -4.92
CA GLU A 129 12.71 1.43 -4.35
C GLU A 129 14.16 1.44 -3.84
N ILE A 130 14.72 0.27 -3.49
CA ILE A 130 16.07 0.18 -2.90
C ILE A 130 17.02 -0.57 -3.82
N ILE A 131 16.70 -1.82 -4.16
CA ILE A 131 17.65 -2.70 -4.87
C ILE A 131 17.85 -2.23 -6.31
N ILE A 132 16.76 -2.13 -7.09
CA ILE A 132 16.81 -1.76 -8.51
C ILE A 132 17.43 -0.36 -8.73
N PRO A 133 17.08 0.69 -7.99
CA PRO A 133 17.70 2.00 -8.16
C PRO A 133 19.20 2.00 -7.88
N ASN A 134 19.65 1.30 -6.84
CA ASN A 134 21.09 1.14 -6.56
C ASN A 134 21.81 0.33 -7.66
N MET A 135 21.18 -0.72 -8.20
CA MET A 135 21.74 -1.45 -9.34
C MET A 135 21.85 -0.57 -10.60
N LYS A 136 20.84 0.25 -10.88
CA LYS A 136 20.82 1.18 -12.03
C LYS A 136 21.82 2.33 -11.89
N SER A 137 22.09 2.79 -10.67
CA SER A 137 23.06 3.86 -10.41
C SER A 137 24.52 3.38 -10.37
N GLY A 138 24.75 2.07 -10.54
CA GLY A 138 26.08 1.46 -10.44
C GLY A 138 26.53 1.18 -9.00
N ASN A 139 25.71 1.49 -7.99
CA ASN A 139 25.97 1.17 -6.59
C ASN A 139 25.60 -0.29 -6.24
N SER A 140 26.30 -1.22 -6.87
CA SER A 140 26.04 -2.66 -6.78
C SER A 140 26.16 -3.20 -5.34
N THR A 141 27.20 -2.80 -4.60
CA THR A 141 27.35 -3.15 -3.17
C THR A 141 26.20 -2.58 -2.34
N GLY A 142 25.81 -1.33 -2.59
CA GLY A 142 24.69 -0.70 -1.90
C GLY A 142 23.36 -1.42 -2.14
N ALA A 143 23.12 -1.94 -3.34
CA ALA A 143 21.91 -2.71 -3.64
C ALA A 143 21.77 -3.95 -2.74
N VAL A 144 22.87 -4.68 -2.53
CA VAL A 144 22.86 -5.88 -1.67
C VAL A 144 22.79 -5.50 -0.19
N VAL A 145 23.64 -4.58 0.27
CA VAL A 145 23.73 -4.21 1.68
C VAL A 145 22.45 -3.51 2.14
N GLN A 146 21.98 -2.48 1.42
CA GLN A 146 20.77 -1.75 1.79
C GLN A 146 19.51 -2.61 1.60
N GLY A 147 19.47 -3.44 0.56
CA GLY A 147 18.36 -4.39 0.36
C GLY A 147 18.25 -5.39 1.51
N THR A 148 19.39 -5.94 1.96
CA THR A 148 19.42 -6.84 3.12
C THR A 148 19.03 -6.12 4.40
N ASN A 149 19.51 -4.90 4.62
CA ASN A 149 19.14 -4.09 5.78
C ASN A 149 17.63 -3.79 5.80
N ALA A 150 17.01 -3.49 4.66
CA ALA A 150 15.57 -3.27 4.56
C ALA A 150 14.76 -4.54 4.87
N ILE A 151 15.24 -5.72 4.43
CA ILE A 151 14.64 -7.02 4.80
C ILE A 151 14.71 -7.22 6.32
N LEU A 152 15.89 -7.04 6.91
CA LEU A 152 16.12 -7.18 8.36
C LEU A 152 15.26 -6.20 9.16
N ASP A 153 15.18 -4.95 8.72
CA ASP A 153 14.36 -3.93 9.36
C ASP A 153 12.88 -4.29 9.36
N GLN A 154 12.39 -4.87 8.27
CA GLN A 154 11.01 -5.29 8.18
C GLN A 154 10.74 -6.48 9.12
N ILE A 155 11.55 -7.53 9.10
CA ILE A 155 11.31 -8.71 9.94
C ILE A 155 11.47 -8.41 11.44
N ARG A 156 12.36 -7.48 11.82
CA ARG A 156 12.54 -7.01 13.21
C ARG A 156 11.35 -6.21 13.74
N SER A 157 10.60 -5.55 12.86
CA SER A 157 9.39 -4.81 13.25
C SER A 157 8.34 -5.71 13.92
N ASP A 158 8.49 -7.03 13.89
CA ASP A 158 7.60 -7.96 14.60
C ASP A 158 7.98 -8.36 16.01
N SER A 159 9.15 -7.97 16.51
CA SER A 159 9.62 -8.33 17.84
C SER A 159 9.14 -7.37 18.95
N PRO A 160 8.35 -7.82 19.95
CA PRO A 160 7.97 -6.99 21.10
C PRO A 160 9.17 -6.50 21.93
N ALA A 161 10.25 -7.29 21.98
CA ALA A 161 11.48 -6.94 22.70
C ALA A 161 12.23 -5.77 22.05
N PHE A 162 12.14 -5.64 20.72
CA PHE A 162 12.71 -4.51 19.97
C PHE A 162 12.03 -3.20 20.36
N TYR A 163 10.70 -3.17 20.41
CA TYR A 163 9.96 -1.98 20.82
C TYR A 163 10.09 -1.67 22.31
N ALA A 164 10.12 -2.67 23.19
CA ALA A 164 10.36 -2.43 24.61
C ALA A 164 11.72 -1.76 24.90
N THR A 165 12.69 -1.93 24.00
CA THR A 165 14.03 -1.34 24.11
C THR A 165 14.14 0.04 23.46
N ASN A 166 13.45 0.25 22.33
CA ASN A 166 13.64 1.41 21.45
C ASN A 166 12.47 2.41 21.49
N CYS A 167 11.38 2.05 22.16
CA CYS A 167 10.19 2.88 22.34
C CYS A 167 9.86 3.05 23.82
N LEU A 168 9.36 4.22 24.15
CA LEU A 168 9.36 4.69 25.52
C LEU A 168 8.04 4.40 26.24
N GLU A 169 8.13 3.76 27.41
CA GLU A 169 7.31 4.14 28.58
C GLU A 169 8.12 5.06 29.52
N SER A 170 9.43 4.83 29.60
CA SER A 170 10.41 5.70 30.26
C SER A 170 11.64 5.85 29.36
N PHE A 171 11.86 7.06 28.89
CA PHE A 171 13.08 7.53 28.22
C PHE A 171 14.35 6.93 28.83
N ASN A 172 14.92 5.91 28.18
CA ASN A 172 16.22 5.40 28.51
C ASN A 172 17.05 5.41 27.23
N ASP A 173 17.86 6.45 27.11
CA ASP A 173 18.84 6.58 26.05
C ASP A 173 20.03 5.66 26.36
N LYS A 174 19.92 4.39 25.97
CA LYS A 174 20.94 3.38 26.26
C LYS A 174 22.28 3.67 25.58
N ASN A 175 22.28 4.44 24.49
CA ASN A 175 23.46 4.70 23.68
C ASN A 175 24.06 6.10 23.90
N GLY A 176 23.38 7.00 24.63
CA GLY A 176 23.82 8.38 24.79
C GLY A 176 23.53 9.27 23.57
N ASP A 177 22.57 8.86 22.72
CA ASP A 177 22.20 9.57 21.50
C ASP A 177 21.44 10.89 21.77
N LEU A 178 20.79 11.00 22.93
CA LEU A 178 20.05 12.18 23.40
C LEU A 178 20.67 12.78 24.65
N HIS A 179 20.81 14.11 24.69
CA HIS A 179 21.21 14.78 25.93
C HIS A 179 20.25 14.44 27.09
N PRO A 180 20.75 14.13 28.31
CA PRO A 180 19.91 13.72 29.44
C PRO A 180 18.76 14.69 29.80
N ASP A 181 18.98 15.99 29.57
CA ASP A 181 18.00 17.04 29.87
C ASP A 181 16.88 17.20 28.82
N THR A 182 17.07 16.68 27.60
CA THR A 182 16.09 16.80 26.52
C THR A 182 14.77 16.15 26.90
N ILE A 183 14.86 15.04 27.61
CA ILE A 183 13.77 14.17 27.97
C ILE A 183 12.80 14.83 28.98
N PRO A 184 13.27 15.35 30.13
CA PRO A 184 12.44 16.17 31.01
C PRO A 184 11.80 17.37 30.30
N LEU A 185 12.52 18.01 29.37
CA LEU A 185 12.01 19.13 28.58
C LEU A 185 10.85 18.71 27.69
N LEU A 186 11.00 17.65 26.89
CA LEU A 186 9.93 17.11 26.06
C LEU A 186 8.67 16.78 26.89
N LYS A 187 8.84 16.14 28.05
CA LYS A 187 7.73 15.84 28.97
C LYS A 187 7.04 17.09 29.52
N LYS A 188 7.79 18.17 29.75
CA LYS A 188 7.23 19.45 30.18
C LYS A 188 6.40 20.10 29.07
N GLU A 189 6.86 20.03 27.82
CA GLU A 189 6.19 20.64 26.67
C GLU A 189 4.89 19.93 26.26
N ILE A 190 4.77 18.61 26.47
CA ILE A 190 3.51 17.87 26.21
C ILE A 190 2.48 18.01 27.34
N ARG A 191 2.88 18.44 28.53
CA ARG A 191 2.00 18.61 29.70
C ARG A 191 0.71 19.42 29.42
N PRO A 192 0.70 20.49 28.61
CA PRO A 192 -0.53 21.18 28.21
C PRO A 192 -1.46 20.37 27.28
N LEU A 193 -0.98 19.33 26.61
CA LEU A 193 -1.72 18.53 25.61
C LEU A 193 -2.16 17.17 26.17
N GLN A 194 -2.83 17.17 27.34
CA GLN A 194 -3.16 15.95 28.10
C GLN A 194 -4.09 14.96 27.38
N ASN A 195 -4.79 15.40 26.32
CA ASN A 195 -5.73 14.59 25.57
C ASN A 195 -5.07 13.82 24.39
N ILE A 196 -3.76 13.98 24.18
CA ILE A 196 -3.00 13.33 23.11
C ILE A 196 -2.01 12.35 23.72
N ASP A 197 -2.04 11.10 23.26
CA ASP A 197 -1.07 10.06 23.61
C ASP A 197 0.18 10.24 22.74
N PHE A 198 1.25 10.77 23.32
CA PHE A 198 2.54 10.94 22.66
C PHE A 198 3.44 9.73 22.91
N GLN A 199 3.93 9.14 21.84
CA GLN A 199 4.92 8.08 21.87
C GLN A 199 6.15 8.53 21.08
N PHE A 200 7.26 8.75 21.78
CA PHE A 200 8.55 9.08 21.18
C PHE A 200 9.41 7.80 21.11
N CYS A 201 10.03 7.53 19.97
CA CYS A 201 10.88 6.35 19.78
C CYS A 201 12.17 6.70 19.04
N VAL A 202 13.28 6.11 19.48
CA VAL A 202 14.56 6.12 18.76
C VAL A 202 14.74 4.73 18.17
N LEU A 203 14.44 4.58 16.87
CA LEU A 203 14.40 3.29 16.19
C LEU A 203 15.59 3.21 15.22
N PRO A 204 16.52 2.24 15.37
CA PRO A 204 17.57 2.04 14.37
C PRO A 204 16.90 1.62 13.05
N SER A 205 17.18 2.34 11.97
CA SER A 205 16.56 2.16 10.65
C SER A 205 17.43 2.79 9.59
N GLU A 206 17.73 2.04 8.53
CA GLU A 206 18.57 2.54 7.43
C GLU A 206 17.77 3.34 6.40
N THR A 207 16.44 3.23 6.40
CA THR A 207 15.58 3.94 5.45
C THR A 207 14.40 4.62 6.14
N GLU A 208 13.90 5.70 5.53
CA GLU A 208 12.74 6.46 6.03
C GLU A 208 11.49 5.59 6.03
N TRP A 209 11.28 4.81 4.97
CA TRP A 209 10.18 3.86 4.94
C TRP A 209 10.30 2.79 6.04
N ALA A 210 11.47 2.16 6.25
CA ALA A 210 11.60 1.20 7.34
C ALA A 210 11.26 1.82 8.71
N LEU A 211 11.60 3.10 8.90
CA LEU A 211 11.26 3.88 10.08
C LEU A 211 9.74 4.10 10.19
N GLU A 212 9.09 4.51 9.09
CA GLU A 212 7.63 4.65 8.98
C GLU A 212 6.89 3.35 9.23
N SER A 213 7.37 2.22 8.69
CA SER A 213 6.79 0.88 8.88
C SER A 213 6.79 0.52 10.37
N LYS A 214 7.95 0.68 11.02
CA LYS A 214 8.10 0.42 12.46
C LYS A 214 7.22 1.36 13.29
N ALA A 215 7.13 2.64 12.93
CA ALA A 215 6.28 3.63 13.58
C ALA A 215 4.78 3.35 13.38
N THR A 216 4.38 2.91 12.18
CA THR A 216 2.97 2.61 11.84
C THR A 216 2.47 1.49 12.72
N LYS A 217 3.30 0.46 12.93
CA LYS A 217 2.95 -0.61 13.83
C LYS A 217 2.71 -0.14 15.26
N LEU A 218 3.51 0.80 15.76
CA LEU A 218 3.30 1.40 17.08
C LEU A 218 1.99 2.18 17.14
N LEU A 219 1.63 2.89 16.08
CA LEU A 219 0.34 3.59 15.99
C LEU A 219 -0.82 2.58 16.05
N LEU A 220 -0.70 1.44 15.37
CA LEU A 220 -1.72 0.39 15.31
C LEU A 220 -1.81 -0.50 16.56
N GLN A 221 -0.83 -0.46 17.47
CA GLN A 221 -0.92 -1.17 18.74
C GLN A 221 -2.11 -0.65 19.55
N LYS A 222 -3.08 -1.52 19.82
CA LYS A 222 -4.35 -1.22 20.50
C LYS A 222 -4.12 -0.57 21.88
N LYS A 223 -4.06 0.76 21.92
CA LYS A 223 -4.44 1.59 23.07
C LYS A 223 -5.77 2.28 22.76
N GLN A 224 -6.58 2.48 23.79
CA GLN A 224 -7.95 3.04 23.70
C GLN A 224 -8.01 4.54 23.32
N ASN A 225 -6.87 5.22 23.14
CA ASN A 225 -6.85 6.65 22.86
C ASN A 225 -7.04 6.95 21.38
N LYS A 226 -8.06 7.77 21.09
CA LYS A 226 -8.40 8.25 19.73
C LYS A 226 -7.40 9.28 19.19
N HIS A 227 -6.57 9.89 20.03
CA HIS A 227 -5.60 10.90 19.61
C HIS A 227 -4.21 10.40 19.97
N LYS A 228 -3.52 9.81 19.00
CA LYS A 228 -2.19 9.24 19.21
C LYS A 228 -1.20 9.83 18.21
N VAL A 229 -0.02 10.20 18.69
CA VAL A 229 1.09 10.70 17.89
C VAL A 229 2.32 9.83 18.18
N VAL A 230 2.83 9.16 17.15
CA VAL A 230 4.09 8.44 17.19
C VAL A 230 5.15 9.29 16.51
N PHE A 231 6.10 9.80 17.28
CA PHE A 231 7.29 10.47 16.79
C PHE A 231 8.45 9.47 16.80
N ALA A 232 8.98 9.12 15.64
CA ALA A 232 10.07 8.16 15.51
C ALA A 232 11.27 8.80 14.81
N VAL A 233 12.46 8.61 15.38
CA VAL A 233 13.72 9.08 14.80
C VAL A 233 14.75 7.96 14.75
N SER A 234 15.69 8.04 13.81
CA SER A 234 16.79 7.10 13.67
C SER A 234 18.13 7.82 13.64
N PRO A 235 19.14 7.37 14.42
CA PRO A 235 20.49 7.89 14.32
C PRO A 235 21.21 7.42 13.03
N ASN A 236 20.72 6.34 12.42
CA ASN A 236 21.33 5.71 11.25
C ASN A 236 21.00 6.47 9.96
N ASN A 237 21.78 6.19 8.92
CA ASN A 237 21.68 6.79 7.60
C ASN A 237 21.29 8.27 7.64
N ASN A 238 22.18 9.09 8.21
CA ASN A 238 22.12 10.54 8.02
C ASN A 238 20.93 11.19 8.79
N TYR A 239 20.55 10.63 9.94
CA TYR A 239 19.45 11.07 10.82
C TYR A 239 18.09 11.15 10.12
N LEU A 240 17.25 10.14 10.36
CA LEU A 240 15.91 10.05 9.79
C LEU A 240 14.85 10.37 10.86
N GLY A 241 13.71 10.91 10.43
CA GLY A 241 12.61 11.23 11.32
C GLY A 241 11.27 11.10 10.62
N THR A 242 10.27 10.60 11.34
CA THR A 242 8.88 10.53 10.87
C THR A 242 7.92 10.77 12.03
N ILE A 243 6.77 11.35 11.72
CA ILE A 243 5.65 11.51 12.65
C ILE A 243 4.48 10.77 12.04
N LEU A 244 3.80 9.97 12.84
CA LEU A 244 2.53 9.35 12.46
C LEU A 244 1.47 9.75 13.46
N VAL A 245 0.32 10.17 12.95
CA VAL A 245 -0.80 10.63 13.76
C VAL A 245 -2.02 9.76 13.52
N SER A 246 -2.88 9.65 14.52
CA SER A 246 -4.18 9.01 14.32
C SER A 246 -5.05 9.86 13.37
N PRO A 247 -5.97 9.25 12.61
CA PRO A 247 -6.79 9.97 11.63
C PRO A 247 -7.53 11.19 12.20
N GLU A 248 -7.86 11.15 13.49
CA GLU A 248 -8.49 12.24 14.22
C GLU A 248 -7.63 13.51 14.29
N LEU A 249 -6.32 13.42 14.08
CA LEU A 249 -5.38 14.53 14.09
C LEU A 249 -5.01 15.01 12.69
N ASN A 250 -5.50 14.38 11.61
CA ASN A 250 -5.21 14.77 10.23
C ASN A 250 -5.61 16.23 9.92
N TRP A 251 -6.68 16.71 10.56
CA TRP A 251 -7.12 18.12 10.49
C TRP A 251 -6.08 19.12 10.99
N SER A 252 -5.18 18.67 11.86
CA SER A 252 -4.19 19.49 12.58
C SER A 252 -2.76 19.00 12.34
N LEU A 253 -2.50 18.01 11.48
CA LEU A 253 -1.15 17.59 11.15
C LEU A 253 -1.19 16.70 9.89
N SER A 254 -1.23 17.31 8.71
CA SER A 254 -1.21 16.58 7.44
C SER A 254 0.14 15.88 7.20
N THR A 255 0.15 14.86 6.33
CA THR A 255 1.37 14.09 6.03
C THR A 255 2.47 14.97 5.41
N ASN A 256 2.13 15.89 4.51
CA ASN A 256 3.15 16.82 3.99
C ASN A 256 3.58 17.88 5.02
N LYS A 257 2.72 18.28 5.96
CA LYS A 257 3.16 19.13 7.08
C LYS A 257 4.22 18.43 7.92
N ILE A 258 3.99 17.16 8.24
CA ILE A 258 4.95 16.29 8.93
C ILE A 258 6.29 16.25 8.19
N ARG A 259 6.26 15.99 6.87
CA ARG A 259 7.48 16.00 6.05
C ARG A 259 8.18 17.35 6.07
N THR A 260 7.41 18.43 6.03
CA THR A 260 7.95 19.81 6.05
C THR A 260 8.66 20.12 7.37
N ILE A 261 8.14 19.63 8.51
CA ILE A 261 8.79 19.79 9.82
C ILE A 261 10.21 19.22 9.78
N PHE A 262 10.38 17.98 9.32
CA PHE A 262 11.70 17.35 9.21
C PHE A 262 12.56 17.99 8.12
N ASN A 263 11.99 18.30 6.95
CA ASN A 263 12.71 18.93 5.84
C ASN A 263 13.24 20.33 6.19
N LYS A 264 12.50 21.11 6.98
CA LYS A 264 12.95 22.43 7.46
C LYS A 264 14.17 22.30 8.37
N ARG A 265 14.19 21.26 9.21
CA ARG A 265 15.31 20.94 10.11
C ARG A 265 16.42 20.15 9.43
N TYR A 266 16.21 19.71 8.19
CA TYR A 266 17.21 18.98 7.40
C TYR A 266 18.49 19.80 7.13
N LYS A 267 18.47 21.13 7.18
CA LYS A 267 19.70 21.93 7.08
C LYS A 267 20.57 21.84 8.34
N GLU A 268 19.96 21.62 9.50
CA GLU A 268 20.64 21.50 10.79
C GLU A 268 21.27 20.10 10.98
N LYS A 269 20.86 19.11 10.17
CA LYS A 269 21.48 17.79 9.99
C LYS A 269 23.00 17.84 9.71
N GLN A 270 23.48 18.90 9.06
CA GLN A 270 24.87 19.01 8.63
C GLN A 270 25.87 19.14 9.80
N ASN A 271 25.40 19.44 11.02
CA ASN A 271 26.24 19.61 12.20
C ASN A 271 26.31 18.38 13.12
N TYR A 272 25.78 17.23 12.71
CA TYR A 272 25.80 15.96 13.45
C TYR A 272 25.14 15.96 14.85
N ASP A 273 24.29 16.95 15.16
CA ASP A 273 23.59 17.03 16.44
C ASP A 273 22.19 16.40 16.36
N PHE A 274 22.13 15.08 16.54
CA PHE A 274 20.88 14.32 16.54
C PHE A 274 19.90 14.79 17.62
N THR A 275 20.41 15.21 18.78
CA THR A 275 19.58 15.72 19.88
C THR A 275 18.87 17.00 19.47
N ASN A 276 19.61 17.96 18.93
CA ASN A 276 19.03 19.24 18.53
C ASN A 276 18.06 19.08 17.36
N TYR A 277 18.41 18.28 16.34
CA TYR A 277 17.51 17.98 15.21
C TYR A 277 16.17 17.38 15.67
N SER A 278 16.24 16.31 16.48
CA SER A 278 15.04 15.60 16.96
C SER A 278 14.20 16.47 17.91
N TYR A 279 14.84 17.23 18.79
CA TYR A 279 14.17 18.12 19.72
C TYR A 279 13.47 19.29 19.00
N LEU A 280 14.15 19.98 18.08
CA LEU A 280 13.56 21.10 17.35
C LEU A 280 12.43 20.67 16.41
N ALA A 281 12.57 19.51 15.75
CA ALA A 281 11.49 18.94 14.95
C ALA A 281 10.26 18.62 15.81
N PHE A 282 10.47 18.07 17.01
CA PHE A 282 9.39 17.82 17.96
C PHE A 282 8.74 19.11 18.45
N LEU A 283 9.52 20.15 18.77
CA LEU A 283 8.97 21.45 19.18
C LEU A 283 8.15 22.11 18.06
N ASP A 284 8.61 22.05 16.81
CA ASP A 284 7.86 22.56 15.66
C ASP A 284 6.51 21.84 15.50
N MET A 285 6.49 20.51 15.71
CA MET A 285 5.25 19.73 15.74
C MET A 285 4.32 20.17 16.88
N LEU A 286 4.86 20.38 18.09
CA LEU A 286 4.06 20.82 19.24
C LEU A 286 3.50 22.24 19.08
N ASP A 287 4.30 23.16 18.55
CA ASP A 287 3.85 24.53 18.26
C ASP A 287 2.64 24.49 17.32
N TYR A 288 2.75 23.66 16.27
CA TYR A 288 1.68 23.42 15.32
C TYR A 288 0.41 22.86 15.97
N LEU A 289 0.52 21.77 16.74
CA LEU A 289 -0.62 21.17 17.45
C LEU A 289 -1.24 22.11 18.49
N SER A 290 -0.48 23.05 19.02
CA SER A 290 -0.94 23.96 20.06
C SER A 290 -1.75 25.15 19.53
N HIS A 291 -1.70 25.42 18.21
CA HIS A 291 -2.45 26.48 17.52
C HIS A 291 -2.38 27.87 18.20
N LYS A 292 -1.31 28.16 18.95
CA LYS A 292 -1.21 29.34 19.84
C LYS A 292 -1.15 30.70 19.13
N ASN A 293 -1.02 30.72 17.80
CA ASN A 293 -0.84 31.94 17.03
C ASN A 293 -2.19 32.58 16.67
N LYS A 294 -2.48 33.72 17.31
CA LYS A 294 -3.58 34.61 16.87
C LYS A 294 -3.18 35.29 15.57
N GLN A 295 -3.73 34.83 14.45
CA GLN A 295 -3.57 35.51 13.17
C GLN A 295 -4.77 36.40 12.84
N VAL A 296 -4.48 37.56 12.25
CA VAL A 296 -5.48 38.54 11.82
C VAL A 296 -5.89 38.19 10.39
N ILE A 297 -7.14 37.80 10.19
CA ILE A 297 -7.69 37.58 8.85
C ILE A 297 -7.64 38.91 8.09
N THR A 298 -6.87 38.94 7.01
CA THR A 298 -6.80 40.09 6.11
C THR A 298 -8.04 40.12 5.21
N LYS A 299 -8.49 41.32 4.83
CA LYS A 299 -9.65 41.48 3.93
C LYS A 299 -9.34 40.86 2.56
N GLY A 300 -10.24 40.04 2.00
CA GLY A 300 -10.05 39.51 0.65
C GLY A 300 -10.95 38.32 0.31
N THR A 301 -10.70 37.73 -0.85
CA THR A 301 -11.28 36.47 -1.34
C THR A 301 -10.22 35.38 -1.42
N GLY A 302 -10.62 34.12 -1.62
CA GLY A 302 -9.72 32.99 -1.75
C GLY A 302 -9.72 32.03 -0.57
N VAL A 303 -8.67 31.21 -0.50
CA VAL A 303 -8.47 30.23 0.58
C VAL A 303 -7.57 30.86 1.64
N TYR A 304 -8.02 30.84 2.89
CA TYR A 304 -7.29 31.38 4.03
C TYR A 304 -7.00 30.26 5.02
N ASP A 305 -5.72 29.90 5.08
CA ASP A 305 -5.20 28.84 5.94
C ASP A 305 -4.00 29.37 6.78
N PRO A 306 -4.28 30.12 7.86
CA PRO A 306 -3.26 30.72 8.71
C PRO A 306 -2.45 29.68 9.48
N HIS A 307 -2.96 28.46 9.59
CA HIS A 307 -2.34 27.38 10.33
C HIS A 307 -1.51 26.48 9.43
N ASP A 308 -1.52 26.65 8.11
CA ASP A 308 -0.81 25.78 7.16
C ASP A 308 -1.30 24.31 7.25
N ALA A 309 -2.61 24.15 7.44
CA ALA A 309 -3.32 22.88 7.53
C ALA A 309 -3.46 22.17 6.19
N LEU A 310 -3.47 22.93 5.10
CA LEU A 310 -3.52 22.43 3.74
C LEU A 310 -2.14 22.18 3.17
N GLU A 311 -2.06 21.16 2.32
CA GLU A 311 -0.94 20.98 1.42
C GLU A 311 -0.92 22.05 0.33
N THR A 312 0.28 22.37 -0.17
CA THR A 312 0.46 23.37 -1.24
C THR A 312 -0.43 23.08 -2.46
N PHE A 313 -0.52 21.81 -2.87
CA PHE A 313 -1.40 21.41 -3.97
C PHE A 313 -2.88 21.71 -3.69
N ALA A 314 -3.37 21.38 -2.50
CA ALA A 314 -4.77 21.60 -2.13
C ALA A 314 -5.07 23.09 -2.00
N PHE A 315 -4.17 23.86 -1.40
CA PHE A 315 -4.25 25.31 -1.31
C PHE A 315 -4.31 25.96 -2.70
N GLU A 316 -3.40 25.60 -3.60
CA GLU A 316 -3.35 26.12 -4.97
C GLU A 316 -4.56 25.70 -5.81
N ARG A 317 -4.95 24.43 -5.75
CA ARG A 317 -6.10 23.89 -6.50
C ARG A 317 -7.40 24.56 -6.08
N SER A 318 -7.62 24.68 -4.77
CA SER A 318 -8.82 25.30 -4.21
C SER A 318 -8.82 26.81 -4.49
N GLY A 319 -7.67 27.49 -4.36
CA GLY A 319 -7.53 28.91 -4.70
C GLY A 319 -7.81 29.20 -6.18
N LYS A 320 -7.35 28.32 -7.08
CA LYS A 320 -7.67 28.41 -8.51
C LYS A 320 -9.16 28.23 -8.77
N ALA A 321 -9.80 27.22 -8.17
CA ALA A 321 -11.24 27.00 -8.31
C ALA A 321 -12.06 28.20 -7.80
N VAL A 322 -11.68 28.79 -6.66
CA VAL A 322 -12.29 30.03 -6.15
C VAL A 322 -12.12 31.19 -7.14
N SER A 323 -10.93 31.36 -7.74
CA SER A 323 -10.68 32.41 -8.73
C SER A 323 -11.54 32.23 -10.00
N GLU A 324 -11.75 30.98 -10.42
CA GLU A 324 -12.61 30.62 -11.55
C GLU A 324 -14.09 30.94 -11.25
N ILE A 325 -14.57 30.64 -10.04
CA ILE A 325 -15.91 31.01 -9.57
C ILE A 325 -16.12 32.53 -9.63
N GLU A 326 -15.16 33.30 -9.13
CA GLU A 326 -15.25 34.76 -9.12
C GLU A 326 -15.34 35.34 -10.53
N THR A 327 -14.56 34.78 -11.45
CA THR A 327 -14.55 35.21 -12.85
C THR A 327 -15.83 34.82 -13.59
N ASN A 328 -16.33 33.60 -13.37
CA ASN A 328 -17.44 33.04 -14.14
C ASN A 328 -18.83 33.52 -13.68
N TYR A 329 -18.96 33.86 -12.40
CA TYR A 329 -20.25 34.21 -11.78
C TYR A 329 -20.28 35.63 -11.18
N ASN A 330 -19.16 36.36 -11.18
CA ASN A 330 -19.03 37.68 -10.55
C ASN A 330 -19.45 37.65 -9.06
N LEU A 331 -19.10 36.57 -8.36
CA LEU A 331 -19.49 36.30 -6.99
C LEU A 331 -18.24 35.99 -6.16
N LYS A 332 -17.98 36.83 -5.16
CA LYS A 332 -16.82 36.69 -4.28
C LYS A 332 -16.94 35.45 -3.41
N THR A 333 -15.85 34.72 -3.23
CA THR A 333 -15.86 33.50 -2.41
C THR A 333 -14.64 33.47 -1.48
N GLN A 334 -14.86 33.10 -0.22
CA GLN A 334 -13.77 32.77 0.70
C GLN A 334 -13.98 31.42 1.35
N ILE A 335 -12.88 30.69 1.50
CA ILE A 335 -12.81 29.45 2.28
C ILE A 335 -11.84 29.70 3.43
N LEU A 336 -12.30 29.60 4.67
CA LEU A 336 -11.53 29.85 5.88
C LEU A 336 -11.25 28.55 6.60
N ILE A 337 -10.00 28.31 7.00
CA ILE A 337 -9.59 27.15 7.79
C ILE A 337 -9.02 27.66 9.11
N LEU A 338 -9.83 27.63 10.18
CA LEU A 338 -9.52 28.32 11.43
C LEU A 338 -9.60 27.38 12.63
N ASP A 339 -8.77 27.65 13.63
CA ASP A 339 -8.99 27.15 14.99
C ASP A 339 -9.95 28.10 15.74
N THR A 340 -11.24 27.75 15.78
CA THR A 340 -12.27 28.56 16.45
C THR A 340 -13.05 27.75 17.47
N ASN A 341 -13.01 28.16 18.73
CA ASN A 341 -13.82 27.58 19.82
C ASN A 341 -15.20 28.26 19.96
N SER A 342 -15.52 29.23 19.10
CA SER A 342 -16.77 29.97 19.13
C SER A 342 -17.86 29.32 18.27
N ASP A 343 -19.08 29.85 18.42
CA ASP A 343 -20.23 29.57 17.57
C ASP A 343 -19.88 29.83 16.09
N LEU A 344 -19.78 28.76 15.30
CA LEU A 344 -19.34 28.79 13.89
C LEU A 344 -20.20 29.71 13.04
N GLN A 345 -21.50 29.79 13.32
CA GLN A 345 -22.41 30.68 12.59
C GLN A 345 -22.05 32.15 12.84
N LYS A 346 -21.77 32.51 14.09
CA LYS A 346 -21.38 33.89 14.45
C LYS A 346 -20.05 34.26 13.83
N ASP A 347 -19.08 33.34 13.85
CA ASP A 347 -17.76 33.58 13.27
C ASP A 347 -17.79 33.66 11.75
N ALA A 348 -18.48 32.74 11.08
CA ALA A 348 -18.65 32.80 9.63
C ALA A 348 -19.29 34.13 9.21
N LYS A 349 -20.35 34.57 9.91
CA LYS A 349 -21.00 35.87 9.66
C LYS A 349 -20.07 37.05 9.94
N LYS A 350 -19.30 37.01 11.02
CA LYS A 350 -18.33 38.05 11.38
C LYS A 350 -17.26 38.20 10.30
N PHE A 351 -16.62 37.09 9.90
CA PHE A 351 -15.56 37.10 8.91
C PHE A 351 -16.07 37.43 7.51
N HIS A 352 -17.27 36.94 7.15
CA HIS A 352 -17.95 37.35 5.93
C HIS A 352 -18.13 38.87 5.87
N LYS A 353 -18.69 39.47 6.93
CA LYS A 353 -18.89 40.93 7.00
C LYS A 353 -17.56 41.70 6.98
N GLN A 354 -16.50 41.18 7.59
CA GLN A 354 -15.18 41.80 7.57
C GLN A 354 -14.54 41.79 6.18
N ALA A 355 -14.69 40.70 5.44
CA ALA A 355 -14.14 40.56 4.09
C ALA A 355 -14.96 41.30 3.03
N PHE A 356 -16.30 41.19 3.10
CA PHE A 356 -17.19 41.57 2.00
C PHE A 356 -18.15 42.72 2.31
N GLY A 357 -18.32 43.11 3.58
CA GLY A 357 -19.29 44.13 3.97
C GLY A 357 -20.72 43.74 3.58
N ASN A 358 -21.29 44.43 2.59
CA ASN A 358 -22.62 44.16 2.03
C ASN A 358 -22.54 43.63 0.58
N THR A 359 -21.37 43.19 0.12
CA THR A 359 -21.21 42.66 -1.24
C THR A 359 -21.61 41.19 -1.31
N PRO A 360 -22.38 40.77 -2.34
CA PRO A 360 -22.77 39.38 -2.58
C PRO A 360 -21.55 38.44 -2.55
N ALA A 361 -21.58 37.42 -1.67
CA ALA A 361 -20.44 36.54 -1.51
C ALA A 361 -20.80 35.20 -0.83
N ILE A 362 -19.91 34.22 -0.96
CA ILE A 362 -19.97 32.95 -0.23
C ILE A 362 -18.80 32.89 0.76
N THR A 363 -19.10 32.50 1.99
CA THR A 363 -18.10 32.18 3.01
C THR A 363 -18.29 30.75 3.47
N VAL A 364 -17.26 29.93 3.33
CA VAL A 364 -17.20 28.62 3.96
C VAL A 364 -16.15 28.66 5.07
N LEU A 365 -16.52 28.18 6.25
CA LEU A 365 -15.65 28.12 7.43
C LEU A 365 -15.45 26.66 7.86
N PHE A 366 -14.22 26.20 7.81
CA PHE A 366 -13.75 24.96 8.42
C PHE A 366 -13.17 25.26 9.80
N SER A 367 -13.69 24.57 10.82
CA SER A 367 -13.16 24.63 12.17
C SER A 367 -12.26 23.42 12.42
N ILE A 368 -10.96 23.65 12.60
CA ILE A 368 -9.95 22.61 12.84
C ILE A 368 -10.25 21.87 14.16
N ASN A 369 -10.54 22.63 15.21
CA ASN A 369 -10.76 22.12 16.56
C ASN A 369 -12.14 21.48 16.76
N GLN A 370 -13.21 22.02 16.14
CA GLN A 370 -14.55 21.42 16.22
C GLN A 370 -14.77 20.33 15.16
N LYS A 371 -13.91 20.24 14.14
CA LYS A 371 -14.01 19.31 13.00
C LYS A 371 -15.33 19.43 12.25
N GLU A 372 -15.79 20.67 12.13
CA GLU A 372 -17.08 21.01 11.54
C GLU A 372 -16.92 22.09 10.46
N ILE A 373 -17.89 22.12 9.56
CA ILE A 373 -17.97 23.07 8.46
C ILE A 373 -19.25 23.89 8.57
N TYR A 374 -19.15 25.18 8.24
CA TYR A 374 -20.30 26.07 8.19
C TYR A 374 -20.28 26.92 6.91
N VAL A 375 -21.41 26.93 6.21
CA VAL A 375 -21.62 27.73 5.00
C VAL A 375 -22.46 28.96 5.33
N TYR A 376 -21.97 30.13 4.94
CA TYR A 376 -22.65 31.41 5.11
C TYR A 376 -22.73 32.16 3.78
N THR A 377 -23.93 32.62 3.46
CA THR A 377 -24.23 33.52 2.34
C THR A 377 -25.16 34.61 2.87
N ASP A 378 -25.07 35.82 2.34
CA ASP A 378 -26.01 36.89 2.69
C ASP A 378 -27.31 36.77 1.86
N GLU A 379 -28.37 37.45 2.29
CA GLU A 379 -29.67 37.47 1.57
C GLU A 379 -29.57 38.17 0.21
N ASN A 380 -28.52 38.96 0.01
CA ASN A 380 -28.24 39.68 -1.23
C ASN A 380 -27.33 38.87 -2.17
N SER A 381 -27.02 37.62 -1.85
CA SER A 381 -26.10 36.80 -2.65
C SER A 381 -26.83 36.25 -3.86
N PHE A 382 -26.55 36.82 -5.03
CA PHE A 382 -27.13 36.39 -6.29
C PHE A 382 -26.08 36.19 -7.38
N VAL A 383 -26.38 35.27 -8.30
CA VAL A 383 -25.64 35.14 -9.56
C VAL A 383 -26.43 35.80 -10.67
N SER A 384 -25.77 36.69 -11.43
CA SER A 384 -26.36 37.31 -12.61
C SER A 384 -26.03 36.53 -13.88
N ASN A 385 -27.02 36.32 -14.73
CA ASN A 385 -26.80 35.83 -16.08
C ASN A 385 -26.95 37.00 -17.07
N PRO A 386 -25.84 37.61 -17.53
CA PRO A 386 -25.89 38.77 -18.42
C PRO A 386 -26.51 38.45 -19.78
N THR A 387 -26.54 37.18 -20.20
CA THR A 387 -27.13 36.74 -21.47
C THR A 387 -28.67 36.77 -21.45
N ILE A 388 -29.29 36.64 -20.27
CA ILE A 388 -30.76 36.54 -20.09
C ILE A 388 -31.30 37.68 -19.19
N ASN A 389 -30.42 38.56 -18.68
CA ASN A 389 -30.73 39.66 -17.77
C ASN A 389 -31.58 39.23 -16.54
N LYS A 390 -31.26 38.04 -16.00
CA LYS A 390 -31.88 37.48 -14.79
C LYS A 390 -30.85 37.30 -13.68
N SER A 391 -31.27 37.55 -12.44
CA SER A 391 -30.52 37.25 -11.22
C SER A 391 -31.16 36.06 -10.49
N TYR A 392 -30.32 35.22 -9.90
CA TYR A 392 -30.73 34.02 -9.17
C TYR A 392 -30.19 34.10 -7.74
N SER A 393 -31.06 34.04 -6.74
CA SER A 393 -30.67 34.01 -5.33
C SER A 393 -30.03 32.68 -4.95
N ILE A 394 -29.01 32.71 -4.11
CA ILE A 394 -28.35 31.52 -3.59
C ILE A 394 -29.12 30.99 -2.38
N ASP A 395 -29.61 29.75 -2.48
CA ASP A 395 -30.20 29.04 -1.34
C ASP A 395 -29.08 28.40 -0.51
N ARG A 396 -28.84 28.99 0.67
CA ARG A 396 -27.83 28.51 1.62
C ARG A 396 -28.02 27.04 2.00
N ASN A 397 -29.26 26.59 2.22
CA ASN A 397 -29.50 25.23 2.68
C ASN A 397 -29.20 24.21 1.57
N GLN A 398 -29.52 24.56 0.32
CA GLN A 398 -29.20 23.72 -0.83
C GLN A 398 -27.68 23.70 -1.09
N LEU A 399 -27.01 24.84 -0.99
CA LEU A 399 -25.56 24.93 -1.11
C LEU A 399 -24.83 24.14 -0.01
N ASP A 400 -25.27 24.28 1.25
CA ASP A 400 -24.72 23.50 2.38
C ASP A 400 -24.90 22.01 2.16
N LEU A 401 -26.07 21.57 1.66
CA LEU A 401 -26.31 20.17 1.33
C LEU A 401 -25.38 19.65 0.22
N GLU A 402 -25.20 20.42 -0.86
CA GLU A 402 -24.31 20.06 -1.97
C GLU A 402 -22.87 19.89 -1.48
N ILE A 403 -22.37 20.88 -0.72
CA ILE A 403 -21.02 20.86 -0.15
C ILE A 403 -20.87 19.65 0.80
N ARG A 404 -21.80 19.46 1.75
CA ARG A 404 -21.72 18.35 2.71
C ARG A 404 -21.74 16.99 2.02
N ASN A 405 -22.57 16.81 1.01
CA ASN A 405 -22.62 15.57 0.24
C ASN A 405 -21.30 15.32 -0.51
N SER A 406 -20.69 16.37 -1.06
CA SER A 406 -19.42 16.24 -1.79
C SER A 406 -18.27 15.79 -0.88
N ILE A 407 -18.22 16.27 0.37
CA ILE A 407 -17.09 16.03 1.29
C ILE A 407 -17.31 14.89 2.30
N GLU A 408 -18.46 14.20 2.28
CA GLU A 408 -18.85 13.28 3.35
C GLU A 408 -17.87 12.11 3.55
N ASN A 409 -17.23 11.63 2.48
CA ASN A 409 -16.22 10.58 2.59
C ASN A 409 -14.94 11.08 3.26
N ASP A 410 -14.50 12.30 2.93
CA ASP A 410 -13.27 12.89 3.46
C ASP A 410 -13.43 13.39 4.87
N ARG A 411 -14.63 13.84 5.21
CA ARG A 411 -14.98 14.19 6.58
C ARG A 411 -14.82 13.00 7.52
N LYS A 412 -15.08 11.77 7.04
CA LYS A 412 -14.88 10.53 7.81
C LYS A 412 -13.40 10.17 7.99
N THR A 413 -12.57 10.44 6.99
CA THR A 413 -11.11 10.18 7.04
C THR A 413 -10.32 11.34 7.64
N GLY A 414 -10.97 12.50 7.81
CA GLY A 414 -10.36 13.74 8.27
C GLY A 414 -9.40 14.38 7.26
N ASP A 415 -9.64 14.15 5.97
CA ASP A 415 -8.79 14.61 4.88
C ASP A 415 -9.16 16.05 4.47
N ILE A 416 -8.62 17.02 5.22
CA ILE A 416 -8.95 18.43 5.06
C ILE A 416 -8.57 18.99 3.68
N ASP A 417 -7.55 18.42 3.05
CA ASP A 417 -7.09 18.78 1.71
C ASP A 417 -8.18 18.50 0.66
N TRP A 418 -8.66 17.27 0.62
CA TRP A 418 -9.74 16.90 -0.29
C TRP A 418 -11.06 17.55 0.06
N MET A 419 -11.35 17.77 1.34
CA MET A 419 -12.53 18.53 1.78
C MET A 419 -12.50 19.96 1.21
N CYS A 420 -11.35 20.64 1.25
CA CYS A 420 -11.21 22.00 0.73
C CYS A 420 -11.41 22.03 -0.80
N ILE A 421 -10.75 21.13 -1.52
CA ILE A 421 -10.86 21.03 -2.99
C ILE A 421 -12.32 20.77 -3.40
N ARG A 422 -12.95 19.76 -2.80
CA ARG A 422 -14.33 19.38 -3.13
C ARG A 422 -15.34 20.44 -2.75
N THR A 423 -15.08 21.21 -1.69
CA THR A 423 -15.92 22.35 -1.35
C THR A 423 -15.89 23.41 -2.44
N ALA A 424 -14.71 23.76 -2.96
CA ALA A 424 -14.61 24.70 -4.06
C ALA A 424 -15.31 24.18 -5.34
N ASP A 425 -15.09 22.91 -5.70
CA ASP A 425 -15.72 22.27 -6.86
C ASP A 425 -17.26 22.17 -6.69
N ALA A 426 -17.76 21.93 -5.48
CA ALA A 426 -19.18 21.87 -5.16
C ALA A 426 -19.86 23.24 -5.28
N ILE A 427 -19.17 24.32 -4.85
CA ILE A 427 -19.65 25.68 -5.05
C ILE A 427 -19.80 25.96 -6.56
N ASP A 428 -18.76 25.68 -7.36
CA ASP A 428 -18.82 25.88 -8.82
C ASP A 428 -19.96 25.07 -9.45
N SER A 429 -20.08 23.79 -9.09
CA SER A 429 -21.13 22.89 -9.59
C SER A 429 -22.54 23.40 -9.25
N TYR A 430 -22.75 23.88 -8.02
CA TYR A 430 -24.00 24.47 -7.59
C TYR A 430 -24.35 25.73 -8.40
N LEU A 431 -23.39 26.65 -8.56
CA LEU A 431 -23.60 27.89 -9.31
C LEU A 431 -23.82 27.63 -10.81
N PHE A 432 -23.10 26.66 -11.38
CA PHE A 432 -23.31 26.19 -12.75
C PHE A 432 -24.73 25.66 -12.95
N ASN A 433 -25.20 24.81 -12.04
CA ASN A 433 -26.54 24.26 -12.08
C ASN A 433 -27.62 25.33 -11.90
N LEU A 434 -27.43 26.30 -11.00
CA LEU A 434 -28.34 27.44 -10.86
C LEU A 434 -28.44 28.26 -12.16
N LYS A 435 -27.31 28.49 -12.82
CA LYS A 435 -27.26 29.22 -14.09
C LYS A 435 -27.91 28.44 -15.23
N ARG A 436 -27.83 27.10 -15.23
CA ARG A 436 -28.34 26.21 -16.30
C ARG A 436 -29.81 25.81 -16.16
N SER A 437 -30.25 25.41 -14.98
CA SER A 437 -31.59 24.83 -14.72
C SER A 437 -32.75 25.76 -15.06
N ASN A 438 -32.50 27.07 -15.19
CA ASN A 438 -33.50 28.05 -15.62
C ASN A 438 -33.35 28.54 -17.08
N VAL A 439 -32.35 28.05 -17.82
CA VAL A 439 -32.31 28.17 -19.30
C VAL A 439 -33.20 27.11 -19.94
N SER A 440 -33.34 25.94 -19.29
CA SER A 440 -34.27 24.88 -19.71
C SER A 440 -35.74 25.23 -19.48
N ASN A 441 -36.06 26.16 -18.56
CA ASN A 441 -37.44 26.63 -18.36
C ASN A 441 -37.97 27.53 -19.50
N SER A 442 -37.15 27.88 -20.50
CA SER A 442 -37.64 28.49 -21.76
C SER A 442 -37.80 27.49 -22.91
N PHE A 443 -37.44 26.22 -22.71
CA PHE A 443 -37.74 25.14 -23.66
C PHE A 443 -38.75 24.20 -23.02
N VAL A 444 -40.00 24.43 -23.41
CA VAL A 444 -41.17 23.54 -23.37
C VAL A 444 -40.95 22.18 -22.72
N GLU A 445 -41.74 21.94 -21.67
CA GLU A 445 -42.06 20.62 -21.10
C GLU A 445 -41.93 19.49 -22.12
N THR A 446 -40.98 18.58 -21.90
CA THR A 446 -41.23 17.18 -22.18
C THR A 446 -40.82 16.39 -20.96
N LYS A 447 -41.85 15.95 -20.25
CA LYS A 447 -41.81 15.10 -19.07
C LYS A 447 -40.97 13.86 -19.39
N VAL A 448 -39.72 13.82 -18.95
CA VAL A 448 -38.94 12.57 -18.93
C VAL A 448 -39.33 11.87 -17.65
N GLN A 449 -40.11 10.81 -17.84
CA GLN A 449 -40.54 9.89 -16.81
C GLN A 449 -39.31 9.13 -16.30
N ASP A 450 -39.04 9.23 -15.00
CA ASP A 450 -37.99 8.47 -14.33
C ASP A 450 -38.17 6.97 -14.62
N LEU A 451 -37.26 6.41 -15.42
CA LEU A 451 -37.08 4.97 -15.54
C LEU A 451 -36.25 4.53 -14.34
N GLU A 452 -36.93 4.17 -13.25
CA GLU A 452 -36.37 3.30 -12.23
C GLU A 452 -35.80 2.07 -12.93
N THR A 453 -34.49 1.86 -12.84
CA THR A 453 -33.87 0.63 -13.32
C THR A 453 -34.40 -0.51 -12.44
N PRO A 454 -35.15 -1.48 -12.99
CA PRO A 454 -35.68 -2.55 -12.16
C PRO A 454 -34.50 -3.38 -11.67
N LYS A 455 -34.38 -3.53 -10.35
CA LYS A 455 -33.43 -4.47 -9.74
C LYS A 455 -33.57 -5.83 -10.44
N PRO A 456 -32.47 -6.51 -10.80
CA PRO A 456 -32.55 -7.76 -11.56
C PRO A 456 -33.38 -8.77 -10.77
N HIS A 457 -34.49 -9.19 -11.39
CA HIS A 457 -35.46 -10.13 -10.84
C HIS A 457 -34.73 -11.39 -10.35
N PHE A 458 -35.04 -11.89 -9.15
CA PHE A 458 -34.43 -13.09 -8.55
C PHE A 458 -34.35 -14.29 -9.52
N LEU A 459 -35.35 -14.43 -10.40
CA LEU A 459 -35.37 -15.45 -11.46
C LEU A 459 -34.16 -15.38 -12.41
N TRP A 460 -33.61 -14.19 -12.66
CA TRP A 460 -32.46 -14.00 -13.53
C TRP A 460 -31.15 -14.42 -12.85
N GLN A 461 -31.01 -14.14 -11.56
CA GLN A 461 -29.88 -14.63 -10.76
C GLN A 461 -29.94 -16.16 -10.60
N PHE A 462 -31.14 -16.72 -10.42
CA PHE A 462 -31.36 -18.16 -10.36
C PHE A 462 -31.05 -18.87 -11.69
N TYR A 463 -31.46 -18.30 -12.82
CA TYR A 463 -31.13 -18.82 -14.16
C TYR A 463 -29.61 -18.85 -14.41
N PHE A 464 -28.88 -17.82 -13.96
CA PHE A 464 -27.42 -17.77 -14.07
C PHE A 464 -26.74 -18.82 -13.20
N ALA A 465 -27.17 -18.98 -11.95
CA ALA A 465 -26.65 -20.00 -11.06
C ALA A 465 -26.91 -21.42 -11.60
N LEU A 466 -28.10 -21.68 -12.15
CA LEU A 466 -28.48 -22.97 -12.73
C LEU A 466 -27.69 -23.27 -14.02
N SER A 467 -27.48 -22.26 -14.88
CA SER A 467 -26.66 -22.40 -16.09
C SER A 467 -25.20 -22.70 -15.76
N PHE A 468 -24.67 -22.07 -14.70
CA PHE A 468 -23.31 -22.33 -14.22
C PHE A 468 -23.18 -23.74 -13.62
N LEU A 469 -24.19 -24.21 -12.87
CA LEU A 469 -24.24 -25.58 -12.32
C LEU A 469 -24.27 -26.64 -13.43
N ILE A 470 -25.11 -26.46 -14.45
CA ILE A 470 -25.19 -27.37 -15.60
C ILE A 470 -23.88 -27.38 -16.40
N GLY A 471 -23.26 -26.21 -16.58
CA GLY A 471 -21.94 -26.08 -17.21
C GLY A 471 -20.83 -26.79 -16.42
N PHE A 472 -20.85 -26.68 -15.09
CA PHE A 472 -19.90 -27.33 -14.19
C PHE A 472 -20.07 -28.86 -14.18
N LEU A 473 -21.31 -29.34 -14.19
CA LEU A 473 -21.61 -30.77 -14.33
C LEU A 473 -21.17 -31.34 -15.69
N GLY A 474 -21.35 -30.57 -16.77
CA GLY A 474 -20.83 -30.93 -18.10
C GLY A 474 -19.31 -30.97 -18.19
N PHE A 475 -18.62 -30.07 -17.46
CA PHE A 475 -17.17 -30.06 -17.32
C PHE A 475 -16.64 -31.30 -16.57
N ILE A 476 -17.32 -31.72 -15.51
CA ILE A 476 -16.98 -32.92 -14.74
C ILE A 476 -17.30 -34.20 -15.53
N GLY A 477 -18.38 -34.20 -16.32
CA GLY A 477 -18.83 -35.36 -17.11
C GLY A 477 -18.03 -35.65 -18.39
N GLY A 478 -17.01 -34.86 -18.72
CA GLY A 478 -16.13 -35.11 -19.87
C GLY A 478 -16.68 -34.69 -21.25
N GLU A 479 -17.88 -34.12 -21.30
CA GLU A 479 -18.52 -33.56 -22.50
C GLU A 479 -18.47 -32.02 -22.45
N GLY A 480 -17.25 -31.46 -22.37
CA GLY A 480 -16.99 -30.02 -22.19
C GLY A 480 -17.43 -29.09 -23.33
N PHE A 481 -18.07 -29.62 -24.39
CA PHE A 481 -18.53 -28.86 -25.54
C PHE A 481 -19.54 -27.76 -25.15
N LEU A 482 -20.52 -28.09 -24.29
CA LEU A 482 -21.55 -27.15 -23.85
C LEU A 482 -20.98 -26.04 -22.95
N PHE A 483 -19.99 -26.36 -22.12
CA PHE A 483 -19.32 -25.40 -21.25
C PHE A 483 -18.56 -24.34 -22.06
N PHE A 484 -17.72 -24.76 -23.00
CA PHE A 484 -16.97 -23.82 -23.84
C PHE A 484 -17.90 -22.99 -24.71
N ASN A 485 -18.95 -23.60 -25.29
CA ASN A 485 -19.91 -22.87 -26.11
C ASN A 485 -20.61 -21.73 -25.33
N ALA A 486 -21.08 -22.02 -24.10
CA ALA A 486 -21.72 -21.02 -23.25
C ALA A 486 -20.74 -19.91 -22.80
N LEU A 487 -19.51 -20.27 -22.42
CA LEU A 487 -18.48 -19.32 -22.01
C LEU A 487 -18.13 -18.33 -23.14
N PHE A 488 -17.92 -18.83 -24.36
CA PHE A 488 -17.59 -17.98 -25.51
C PHE A 488 -18.76 -17.11 -25.96
N PHE A 489 -20.00 -17.59 -25.86
CA PHE A 489 -21.18 -16.77 -26.13
C PHE A 489 -21.26 -15.55 -25.19
N ILE A 490 -20.99 -15.74 -23.89
CA ILE A 490 -21.00 -14.65 -22.90
C ILE A 490 -19.84 -13.66 -23.14
N LEU A 491 -18.63 -14.17 -23.38
CA LEU A 491 -17.46 -13.34 -23.72
C LEU A 491 -17.73 -12.48 -24.96
N TRP A 492 -18.38 -13.05 -25.97
CA TRP A 492 -18.70 -12.36 -27.21
C TRP A 492 -19.76 -11.26 -27.03
N GLN A 493 -20.78 -11.48 -26.20
CA GLN A 493 -21.74 -10.43 -25.84
C GLN A 493 -21.09 -9.24 -25.13
N LYS A 494 -20.05 -9.49 -24.32
CA LYS A 494 -19.29 -8.44 -23.62
C LYS A 494 -18.41 -7.63 -24.59
N ILE A 495 -17.83 -8.29 -25.60
CA ILE A 495 -17.05 -7.64 -26.67
C ILE A 495 -17.94 -6.76 -27.56
N ARG A 496 -19.17 -7.20 -27.85
CA ARG A 496 -20.17 -6.43 -28.60
C ARG A 496 -20.41 -5.04 -28.01
N LEU A 497 -20.43 -4.92 -26.69
CA LEU A 497 -20.69 -3.66 -25.99
C LEU A 497 -19.55 -2.63 -26.14
N HIS A 498 -18.35 -3.07 -26.53
CA HIS A 498 -17.15 -2.23 -26.62
C HIS A 498 -16.63 -2.02 -28.04
N THR A 499 -17.24 -2.61 -29.06
CA THR A 499 -16.76 -2.52 -30.46
C THR A 499 -17.84 -1.92 -31.37
N SER A 500 -17.58 -0.70 -31.89
CA SER A 500 -18.50 0.07 -32.74
C SER A 500 -18.32 -0.18 -34.25
N PHE A 501 -17.56 -1.21 -34.64
CA PHE A 501 -16.95 -1.27 -35.98
C PHE A 501 -17.79 -1.92 -37.08
N LEU A 502 -18.91 -2.57 -36.78
CA LEU A 502 -19.72 -3.26 -37.81
C LEU A 502 -21.21 -2.91 -37.64
N LEU A 503 -21.67 -1.96 -38.47
CA LEU A 503 -23.09 -1.60 -38.61
C LEU A 503 -23.80 -2.56 -39.59
N ASP A 504 -25.09 -2.76 -39.32
CA ASP A 504 -26.11 -3.32 -40.21
C ASP A 504 -26.26 -4.85 -40.32
N SER A 505 -26.55 -5.50 -39.19
CA SER A 505 -27.73 -6.38 -39.02
C SER A 505 -27.59 -7.25 -37.75
N PRO A 506 -28.54 -7.18 -36.79
CA PRO A 506 -28.45 -7.94 -35.53
C PRO A 506 -28.35 -9.46 -35.72
N ASN A 507 -29.00 -9.98 -36.78
CA ASN A 507 -29.13 -11.42 -37.03
C ASN A 507 -27.88 -12.03 -37.68
N PHE A 508 -27.12 -11.25 -38.46
CA PHE A 508 -25.87 -11.73 -39.08
C PHE A 508 -24.74 -11.84 -38.05
N TYR A 509 -24.70 -10.93 -37.09
CA TYR A 509 -23.74 -10.98 -35.99
C TYR A 509 -23.96 -12.21 -35.08
N GLN A 510 -25.21 -12.47 -34.72
CA GLN A 510 -25.56 -13.61 -33.87
C GLN A 510 -25.23 -14.94 -34.54
N THR A 511 -25.46 -15.05 -35.86
CA THR A 511 -25.16 -16.28 -36.60
C THR A 511 -23.65 -16.52 -36.71
N ILE A 512 -22.84 -15.53 -37.10
CA ILE A 512 -21.38 -15.68 -37.15
C ILE A 512 -20.78 -16.02 -35.79
N SER A 513 -21.24 -15.35 -34.73
CA SER A 513 -20.82 -15.62 -33.34
C SER A 513 -21.12 -17.05 -32.90
N PHE A 514 -22.32 -17.53 -33.24
CA PHE A 514 -22.75 -18.88 -32.88
C PHE A 514 -21.92 -19.95 -33.61
N PHE A 515 -21.64 -19.75 -34.90
CA PHE A 515 -20.84 -20.71 -35.66
C PHE A 515 -19.35 -20.68 -35.26
N SER A 516 -18.79 -19.50 -34.96
CA SER A 516 -17.39 -19.40 -34.52
C SER A 516 -17.17 -20.01 -33.13
N SER A 517 -18.10 -19.84 -32.20
CA SER A 517 -18.02 -20.42 -30.85
C SER A 517 -18.09 -21.95 -30.87
N ILE A 518 -18.93 -22.53 -31.75
CA ILE A 518 -18.99 -23.99 -31.96
C ILE A 518 -17.66 -24.51 -32.48
N LEU A 519 -17.06 -23.84 -33.47
CA LEU A 519 -15.81 -24.28 -34.09
C LEU A 519 -14.64 -24.25 -33.08
N ILE A 520 -14.53 -23.19 -32.29
CA ILE A 520 -13.52 -23.03 -31.23
C ILE A 520 -13.73 -24.07 -30.13
N ALA A 521 -14.97 -24.30 -29.70
CA ALA A 521 -15.28 -25.32 -28.70
C ALA A 521 -14.88 -26.73 -29.18
N LEU A 522 -15.16 -27.09 -30.43
CA LEU A 522 -14.74 -28.36 -31.02
C LEU A 522 -13.22 -28.51 -31.08
N MET A 523 -12.49 -27.44 -31.42
CA MET A 523 -11.03 -27.43 -31.44
C MET A 523 -10.45 -27.67 -30.03
N LEU A 524 -10.97 -26.95 -29.03
CA LEU A 524 -10.50 -27.09 -27.65
C LEU A 524 -10.82 -28.46 -27.07
N VAL A 525 -12.03 -29.00 -27.30
CA VAL A 525 -12.38 -30.37 -26.86
C VAL A 525 -11.41 -31.39 -27.46
N ARG A 526 -11.01 -31.24 -28.72
CA ARG A 526 -9.98 -32.12 -29.34
C ARG A 526 -8.61 -31.97 -28.69
N ILE A 527 -8.19 -30.75 -28.36
CA ILE A 527 -6.92 -30.48 -27.66
C ILE A 527 -6.94 -31.12 -26.27
N PHE A 528 -7.97 -30.87 -25.47
CA PHE A 528 -8.07 -31.41 -24.10
C PHE A 528 -8.22 -32.94 -24.07
N ARG A 529 -8.85 -33.55 -25.08
CA ARG A 529 -8.84 -35.02 -25.25
C ARG A 529 -7.44 -35.56 -25.53
N LYS A 530 -6.63 -34.88 -26.36
CA LYS A 530 -5.23 -35.27 -26.60
C LYS A 530 -4.33 -35.14 -25.36
N LEU A 531 -4.60 -34.17 -24.50
CA LEU A 531 -3.87 -33.94 -23.25
C LEU A 531 -4.23 -34.91 -22.12
N GLY A 532 -5.16 -35.86 -22.34
CA GLY A 532 -5.57 -36.83 -21.32
C GLY A 532 -6.26 -36.17 -20.12
N TRP A 533 -6.88 -35.01 -20.31
CA TRP A 533 -7.46 -34.21 -19.21
C TRP A 533 -8.52 -34.98 -18.41
N ALA A 534 -9.40 -35.71 -19.10
CA ALA A 534 -10.51 -36.43 -18.47
C ALA A 534 -10.05 -37.48 -17.45
N THR A 535 -8.95 -38.18 -17.72
CA THR A 535 -8.39 -39.18 -16.79
C THR A 535 -7.67 -38.51 -15.62
N LYS A 536 -7.03 -37.37 -15.85
CA LYS A 536 -6.37 -36.56 -14.80
C LYS A 536 -7.37 -36.01 -13.79
N VAL A 537 -8.47 -35.42 -14.26
CA VAL A 537 -9.53 -34.89 -13.39
C VAL A 537 -10.22 -36.01 -12.61
N HIS A 538 -10.50 -37.15 -13.25
CA HIS A 538 -11.08 -38.31 -12.56
C HIS A 538 -10.19 -38.79 -11.41
N SER A 539 -8.87 -38.87 -11.62
CA SER A 539 -7.90 -39.31 -10.60
C SER A 539 -7.77 -38.33 -9.42
N SER A 540 -7.83 -37.01 -9.67
CA SER A 540 -7.78 -36.00 -8.62
C SER A 540 -9.05 -35.99 -7.76
N ILE A 541 -10.21 -36.27 -8.35
CA ILE A 541 -11.47 -36.35 -7.61
C ILE A 541 -11.54 -37.63 -6.76
N THR A 542 -11.09 -38.78 -7.28
CA THR A 542 -11.05 -40.02 -6.49
C THR A 542 -10.11 -39.91 -5.29
N ASN A 543 -8.93 -39.26 -5.45
CA ASN A 543 -7.99 -39.05 -4.34
C ASN A 543 -8.50 -38.09 -3.27
N PHE A 544 -9.39 -37.16 -3.63
CA PHE A 544 -10.05 -36.25 -2.70
C PHE A 544 -11.18 -36.95 -1.90
N VAL A 545 -11.85 -37.93 -2.51
CA VAL A 545 -12.98 -38.65 -1.89
C VAL A 545 -12.52 -39.86 -1.07
N THR A 546 -11.33 -40.43 -1.33
CA THR A 546 -10.77 -41.53 -0.53
C THR A 546 -9.49 -41.11 0.19
N SER A 547 -9.63 -40.46 1.34
CA SER A 547 -8.55 -40.35 2.33
C SER A 547 -9.11 -40.66 3.73
N PRO A 548 -8.86 -41.84 4.32
CA PRO A 548 -9.08 -42.07 5.73
C PRO A 548 -7.93 -41.44 6.53
N SER A 549 -8.29 -40.71 7.58
CA SER A 549 -7.39 -40.25 8.64
C SER A 549 -6.72 -41.45 9.33
N GLY A 550 -5.44 -41.68 9.03
CA GLY A 550 -4.60 -42.69 9.67
C GLY A 550 -3.50 -42.05 10.50
N SER A 551 -3.68 -42.02 11.82
CA SER A 551 -2.63 -41.78 12.80
C SER A 551 -1.63 -42.94 12.79
N GLY A 552 -0.39 -42.68 12.35
CA GLY A 552 0.70 -43.64 12.39
C GLY A 552 1.87 -43.14 13.24
N SER A 553 2.00 -43.68 14.44
CA SER A 553 3.22 -43.63 15.25
C SER A 553 4.26 -44.57 14.64
N GLY A 554 5.43 -44.03 14.29
CA GLY A 554 6.57 -44.79 13.81
C GLY A 554 7.83 -44.35 14.54
N SER A 555 8.30 -45.19 15.45
CA SER A 555 9.64 -45.12 16.03
C SER A 555 10.66 -45.66 15.03
N SER A 556 11.79 -44.97 14.88
CA SER A 556 12.99 -45.55 14.30
C SER A 556 14.24 -44.98 14.99
N SER A 557 14.89 -45.85 15.75
CA SER A 557 16.27 -45.73 16.22
C SER A 557 17.25 -45.99 15.08
N GLY A 558 18.38 -45.27 15.03
CA GLY A 558 19.52 -45.70 14.22
C GLY A 558 20.59 -44.65 13.91
N SER A 559 21.57 -44.57 14.81
CA SER A 559 23.01 -44.27 14.60
C SER A 559 23.46 -42.99 13.89
N SER A 560 24.26 -42.25 14.64
CA SER A 560 25.13 -41.13 14.26
C SER A 560 26.37 -41.57 13.47
N TYR A 561 26.72 -40.76 12.47
CA TYR A 561 28.10 -40.56 12.03
C TYR A 561 28.38 -39.05 12.09
N ARG A 562 29.23 -38.65 13.03
CA ARG A 562 29.79 -37.29 13.07
C ARG A 562 30.98 -37.24 12.12
N SER A 563 30.92 -36.34 11.16
CA SER A 563 32.12 -35.76 10.54
C SER A 563 32.03 -34.25 10.69
N SER A 564 33.11 -33.68 11.20
CA SER A 564 33.26 -32.29 11.59
C SER A 564 33.73 -31.44 10.41
N SER A 565 32.80 -30.67 9.85
CA SER A 565 33.05 -29.37 9.24
C SER A 565 31.88 -28.49 9.70
N SER A 566 32.17 -27.34 10.31
CA SER A 566 31.13 -26.38 10.68
C SER A 566 30.55 -25.74 9.42
N SER A 567 29.70 -26.50 8.73
CA SER A 567 29.02 -26.09 7.52
C SER A 567 27.76 -25.36 7.96
N TYR A 568 27.65 -24.07 7.63
CA TYR A 568 26.41 -23.32 7.81
C TYR A 568 25.28 -24.09 7.11
N SER A 569 24.19 -24.40 7.81
CA SER A 569 23.12 -25.26 7.28
C SER A 569 21.76 -24.65 7.60
N GLY A 570 20.77 -24.89 6.73
CA GLY A 570 19.42 -24.40 6.98
C GLY A 570 18.74 -25.16 8.12
N GLY A 571 17.89 -24.45 8.85
CA GLY A 571 17.20 -24.97 10.04
C GLY A 571 16.02 -25.92 9.74
N GLY A 572 15.70 -26.19 8.47
CA GLY A 572 14.65 -27.10 8.05
C GLY A 572 13.30 -26.46 7.69
N GLY A 573 13.23 -25.14 7.47
CA GLY A 573 12.00 -24.43 7.10
C GLY A 573 11.58 -24.66 5.65
N ARG A 574 10.33 -24.28 5.33
CA ARG A 574 9.69 -24.44 4.01
C ARG A 574 9.51 -23.12 3.28
N SER A 575 9.66 -23.14 1.96
CA SER A 575 9.20 -22.08 1.05
C SER A 575 7.69 -22.23 0.80
N GLY A 576 7.06 -21.13 0.38
CA GLY A 576 5.64 -21.08 0.05
C GLY A 576 4.92 -19.87 0.63
N GLY A 577 5.66 -19.02 1.35
CA GLY A 577 5.16 -17.80 1.99
C GLY A 577 5.00 -16.58 1.05
N GLY A 578 5.23 -16.77 -0.25
CA GLY A 578 5.31 -15.67 -1.19
C GLY A 578 6.71 -15.04 -1.27
N GLY A 579 6.78 -13.89 -1.94
CA GLY A 579 8.00 -13.22 -2.35
C GLY A 579 7.80 -12.39 -3.61
N ALA A 580 8.78 -11.53 -3.90
CA ALA A 580 8.72 -10.63 -5.04
C ALA A 580 9.94 -10.74 -5.92
N SER A 581 9.76 -10.50 -7.22
CA SER A 581 10.83 -10.45 -8.21
C SER A 581 10.93 -9.08 -8.85
N GLY A 582 12.10 -8.76 -9.37
CA GLY A 582 12.33 -7.57 -10.17
C GLY A 582 13.46 -7.74 -11.18
N SER A 583 13.55 -6.80 -12.11
CA SER A 583 14.59 -6.75 -13.13
C SER A 583 14.99 -5.30 -13.41
N TRP A 584 16.24 -5.04 -13.78
CA TRP A 584 16.74 -3.69 -14.01
C TRP A 584 17.44 -3.46 -15.35
#